data_AF-A0A349TKN7-F1
#
_entry.id   AF-A0A349TKN7-F1
#
_cell.length_a   1.000
_cell.length_b   1.000
_cell.length_c   1.000
_cell.angle_alpha   90.00
_cell.angle_beta   90.00
_cell.angle_gamma   90.00
#
_symmetry.space_group_name_H-M   'P 1'
#
loop_
_entity.id
_entity.type
_entity.pdbx_description
1 polymer ?
#
loop_
_entity_poly.entity_id
_entity_poly.type
_entity_poly.pdbx_seq_one_letter_code
_entity_poly.pdbx_strand_id
1 'polypeptide(L)'
;MSPSRHDEVLAATSHLPHLLAYAIVDLLLHQDSSEDIFRYAAGGFADFSRVASSNAQMWSDVFVANAEATEKVLDQYIDYLRSLKALINQRAGEDLKTIFQRAKQTRDNFVLRILNPAQAMAMNNTPSSYRISPGGSVTGTIRVAGDKSISHRSIIFGALAKGVTRVTGFLEGEDAMNTVAAFREMGVTVTGPENGELTIFGVGMQGLQPPRKPLYMGNSGTAMRLLAGLLAAQPFDSELTGDESLSGRPMERIVKPLGQMGASIEMSAAGTPPLRITGADLVGLSYDMPVASAQVKSSLLLAGLFAEGKTSVTEPAICRDHTERMLRGFGYELEGGYPEAVVTLFGGGSLQATSIDVPADISSAAFFLVAAAITPGSELILQHVGVNPTRTGIIELLRQMGARIDVSNEKEVGGEPVADLTVRYSSLQGIEIDPALVPLTIDEFPVLFVAAACADGRTVLRGAEELRVKESDRIEAMAEGLKTLGIELETFADGIRIEGGTGLGGGIIDSHGDHRIAMAFAVAGLRASAEIEILNCQNVATSFPGFVSQATEVGLKIEELSD
;
A
#
# COMPACT_ATOMS: atom_id res chain seq x y z
N MET A 1 -26.99 -11.87 -18.35
CA MET A 1 -26.42 -12.69 -19.44
C MET A 1 -27.23 -13.97 -19.51
N SER A 2 -27.55 -14.50 -20.70
CA SER A 2 -28.25 -15.80 -20.79
C SER A 2 -27.30 -16.93 -20.38
N PRO A 3 -27.79 -18.08 -19.88
CA PRO A 3 -26.96 -19.25 -19.56
C PRO A 3 -26.10 -19.69 -20.75
N SER A 4 -26.70 -19.80 -21.94
CA SER A 4 -25.97 -20.13 -23.17
C SER A 4 -24.82 -19.16 -23.48
N ARG A 5 -25.02 -17.86 -23.27
CA ARG A 5 -23.99 -16.85 -23.53
C ARG A 5 -22.91 -16.86 -22.47
N HIS A 6 -23.27 -17.15 -21.22
CA HIS A 6 -22.34 -17.33 -20.13
C HIS A 6 -21.40 -18.53 -20.40
N ASP A 7 -21.96 -19.66 -20.83
CA ASP A 7 -21.19 -20.88 -21.08
C ASP A 7 -20.27 -20.71 -22.30
N GLU A 8 -20.71 -20.01 -23.36
CA GLU A 8 -19.85 -19.62 -24.48
C GLU A 8 -18.66 -18.75 -24.05
N VAL A 9 -18.88 -17.81 -23.12
CA VAL A 9 -17.82 -16.92 -22.62
C VAL A 9 -16.83 -17.72 -21.78
N LEU A 10 -17.29 -18.53 -20.82
CA LEU A 10 -16.42 -19.35 -19.98
C LEU A 10 -15.68 -20.42 -20.77
N ALA A 11 -16.29 -20.99 -21.80
CA ALA A 11 -15.63 -21.91 -22.70
C ALA A 11 -14.35 -21.30 -23.30
N ALA A 12 -14.41 -20.03 -23.72
CA ALA A 12 -13.28 -19.33 -24.31
C ALA A 12 -12.27 -18.79 -23.29
N THR A 13 -12.73 -18.28 -22.15
CA THR A 13 -11.88 -17.54 -21.19
C THR A 13 -11.36 -18.39 -20.03
N SER A 14 -11.97 -19.54 -19.76
CA SER A 14 -11.65 -20.39 -18.61
C SER A 14 -11.38 -21.84 -19.01
N HIS A 15 -12.31 -22.48 -19.73
CA HIS A 15 -12.23 -23.92 -20.01
C HIS A 15 -11.13 -24.23 -21.03
N LEU A 16 -11.12 -23.55 -22.18
CA LEU A 16 -10.14 -23.82 -23.23
C LEU A 16 -8.67 -23.64 -22.76
N PRO A 17 -8.29 -22.60 -21.98
CA PRO A 17 -6.95 -22.51 -21.41
C PRO A 17 -6.53 -23.73 -20.58
N HIS A 18 -7.42 -24.27 -19.74
CA HIS A 18 -7.14 -25.49 -18.96
C HIS A 18 -6.97 -26.70 -19.88
N LEU A 19 -7.84 -26.85 -20.88
CA LEU A 19 -7.77 -27.96 -21.84
C LEU A 19 -6.45 -27.95 -22.60
N LEU A 20 -6.00 -26.78 -23.05
CA LEU A 20 -4.74 -26.61 -23.77
C LEU A 20 -3.53 -26.86 -22.87
N ALA A 21 -3.59 -26.47 -21.59
CA ALA A 21 -2.52 -26.73 -20.63
C ALA A 21 -2.40 -28.24 -20.31
N TYR A 22 -3.51 -28.95 -20.12
CA TYR A 22 -3.49 -30.41 -19.98
C TYR A 22 -2.94 -31.07 -21.26
N ALA A 23 -3.43 -30.66 -22.43
CA ALA A 23 -3.03 -31.23 -23.71
C ALA A 23 -1.53 -31.03 -24.02
N ILE A 24 -0.95 -29.87 -23.71
CA ILE A 24 0.48 -29.65 -23.98
C ILE A 24 1.38 -30.48 -23.06
N VAL A 25 1.01 -30.63 -21.78
CA VAL A 25 1.75 -31.45 -20.83
C VAL A 25 1.65 -32.93 -21.25
N ASP A 26 0.45 -33.39 -21.57
CA ASP A 26 0.18 -34.76 -22.01
C ASP A 26 0.92 -35.08 -23.32
N LEU A 27 0.91 -34.18 -24.31
CA LEU A 27 1.65 -34.35 -25.55
C LEU A 27 3.15 -34.54 -25.33
N LEU A 28 3.75 -33.78 -24.41
CA LEU A 28 5.20 -33.85 -24.13
C LEU A 28 5.58 -35.09 -23.31
N LEU A 29 4.69 -35.58 -22.44
CA LEU A 29 4.89 -36.85 -21.72
C LEU A 29 5.06 -38.03 -22.70
N HIS A 30 4.39 -37.98 -23.85
CA HIS A 30 4.36 -39.04 -24.85
C HIS A 30 5.42 -38.88 -25.97
N GLN A 31 6.37 -37.93 -25.85
CA GLN A 31 7.50 -37.80 -26.78
C GLN A 31 8.75 -38.52 -26.27
N ASP A 32 9.55 -39.06 -27.19
CA ASP A 32 10.88 -39.58 -26.88
C ASP A 32 11.74 -38.47 -26.25
N SER A 33 12.48 -38.78 -25.18
CA SER A 33 13.28 -37.83 -24.39
C SER A 33 12.48 -36.77 -23.60
N SER A 34 11.28 -37.11 -23.12
CA SER A 34 10.44 -36.21 -22.30
C SER A 34 11.18 -35.58 -21.10
N GLU A 35 12.05 -36.32 -20.40
CA GLU A 35 12.85 -35.76 -19.29
C GLU A 35 13.78 -34.61 -19.72
N ASP A 36 14.39 -34.69 -20.90
CA ASP A 36 15.24 -33.62 -21.41
C ASP A 36 14.41 -32.43 -21.88
N ILE A 37 13.24 -32.67 -22.48
CA ILE A 37 12.29 -31.61 -22.86
C ILE A 37 11.85 -30.80 -21.63
N PHE A 38 11.54 -31.47 -20.51
CA PHE A 38 11.18 -30.77 -19.26
C PHE A 38 12.39 -30.06 -18.61
N ARG A 39 13.61 -30.60 -18.75
CA ARG A 39 14.84 -29.91 -18.28
C ARG A 39 15.15 -28.62 -19.05
N TYR A 40 14.86 -28.59 -20.35
CA TYR A 40 15.06 -27.40 -21.20
C TYR A 40 13.83 -26.48 -21.26
N ALA A 41 12.74 -26.84 -20.59
CA ALA A 41 11.56 -26.02 -20.52
C ALA A 41 11.88 -24.68 -19.81
N ALA A 42 11.90 -23.59 -20.57
CA ALA A 42 12.09 -22.25 -20.03
C ALA A 42 10.87 -21.80 -19.20
N GLY A 43 11.02 -20.71 -18.43
CA GLY A 43 9.95 -20.18 -17.56
C GLY A 43 8.58 -19.99 -18.25
N GLY A 44 8.56 -19.70 -19.56
CA GLY A 44 7.32 -19.58 -20.33
C GLY A 44 6.50 -20.89 -20.41
N PHE A 45 7.14 -22.06 -20.38
CA PHE A 45 6.42 -23.34 -20.32
C PHE A 45 5.82 -23.59 -18.93
N ALA A 46 6.56 -23.27 -17.86
CA ALA A 46 6.06 -23.38 -16.49
C ALA A 46 4.86 -22.44 -16.26
N ASP A 47 4.94 -21.20 -16.76
CA ASP A 47 3.85 -20.22 -16.67
C ASP A 47 2.59 -20.67 -17.41
N PHE A 48 2.75 -21.23 -18.61
CA PHE A 48 1.62 -21.70 -19.43
C PHE A 48 0.98 -22.98 -18.86
N SER A 49 1.80 -23.95 -18.44
CA SER A 49 1.33 -25.25 -17.94
C SER A 49 0.88 -25.24 -16.48
N ARG A 50 1.11 -24.15 -15.73
CA ARG A 50 0.71 -24.01 -14.31
C ARG A 50 -0.74 -24.41 -14.02
N VAL A 51 -1.68 -24.10 -14.92
CA VAL A 51 -3.10 -24.40 -14.72
C VAL A 51 -3.45 -25.88 -14.95
N ALA A 52 -2.55 -26.68 -15.55
CA ALA A 52 -2.71 -28.13 -15.59
C ALA A 52 -2.55 -28.79 -14.20
N SER A 53 -2.01 -28.07 -13.21
CA SER A 53 -1.96 -28.53 -11.81
C SER A 53 -3.31 -28.44 -11.09
N SER A 54 -4.36 -27.96 -11.75
CA SER A 54 -5.72 -27.90 -11.19
C SER A 54 -6.35 -29.28 -11.03
N ASN A 55 -7.48 -29.36 -10.32
CA ASN A 55 -8.17 -30.62 -10.02
C ASN A 55 -8.71 -31.29 -11.30
N ALA A 56 -8.11 -32.41 -11.68
CA ALA A 56 -8.45 -33.12 -12.92
C ALA A 56 -9.89 -33.64 -12.96
N GLN A 57 -10.44 -34.09 -11.82
CA GLN A 57 -11.82 -34.59 -11.76
C GLN A 57 -12.82 -33.47 -12.03
N MET A 58 -12.65 -32.34 -11.34
CA MET A 58 -13.49 -31.16 -11.52
C MET A 58 -13.46 -30.68 -12.98
N TRP A 59 -12.27 -30.58 -13.57
CA TRP A 59 -12.15 -30.10 -14.95
C TRP A 59 -12.73 -31.08 -15.96
N SER A 60 -12.58 -32.40 -15.74
CA SER A 60 -13.28 -33.42 -16.53
C SER A 60 -14.80 -33.19 -16.51
N ASP A 61 -15.38 -33.00 -15.32
CA ASP A 61 -16.82 -32.78 -15.18
C ASP A 61 -17.27 -31.47 -15.85
N VAL A 62 -16.46 -30.40 -15.74
CA VAL A 62 -16.71 -29.11 -16.41
C VAL A 62 -16.71 -29.25 -17.93
N PHE A 63 -15.75 -29.97 -18.51
CA PHE A 63 -15.68 -30.16 -19.96
C PHE A 63 -16.84 -31.01 -20.49
N VAL A 64 -17.25 -32.05 -19.76
CA VAL A 64 -18.41 -32.87 -20.13
C VAL A 64 -19.70 -32.05 -20.04
N ALA A 65 -19.86 -31.25 -18.98
CA ALA A 65 -21.04 -30.41 -18.80
C ALA A 65 -21.16 -29.27 -19.84
N ASN A 66 -20.04 -28.78 -20.37
CA ASN A 66 -19.98 -27.64 -21.30
C ASN A 66 -19.50 -28.05 -22.70
N ALA A 67 -19.65 -29.32 -23.07
CA ALA A 67 -19.01 -29.90 -24.25
C ALA A 67 -19.28 -29.12 -25.54
N GLU A 68 -20.54 -28.76 -25.82
CA GLU A 68 -20.92 -28.04 -27.06
C GLU A 68 -20.23 -26.67 -27.17
N ALA A 69 -20.20 -25.89 -26.08
CA ALA A 69 -19.56 -24.58 -26.05
C ALA A 69 -18.04 -24.70 -26.14
N THR A 70 -17.45 -25.66 -25.42
CA THR A 70 -16.00 -25.90 -25.45
C THR A 70 -15.52 -26.41 -26.81
N GLU A 71 -16.24 -27.35 -27.43
CA GLU A 71 -15.93 -27.89 -28.76
C GLU A 71 -15.88 -26.78 -29.82
N LYS A 72 -16.91 -25.93 -29.83
CA LYS A 72 -17.00 -24.80 -30.78
C LYS A 72 -15.81 -23.84 -30.70
N VAL A 73 -15.32 -23.54 -29.50
CA VAL A 73 -14.15 -22.66 -29.31
C VAL A 73 -12.85 -23.40 -29.63
N LEU A 74 -12.77 -24.70 -29.27
CA LEU A 74 -11.62 -25.54 -29.60
C LEU A 74 -11.40 -25.64 -31.12
N ASP A 75 -12.47 -25.82 -31.90
CA ASP A 75 -12.39 -25.86 -33.37
C ASP A 75 -11.83 -24.56 -33.95
N GLN A 76 -12.32 -23.41 -33.46
CA GLN A 76 -11.79 -22.11 -33.87
C GLN A 76 -10.29 -21.99 -33.55
N TYR A 77 -9.88 -22.47 -32.39
CA TYR A 77 -8.47 -22.46 -31.99
C TYR A 77 -7.61 -23.36 -32.88
N ILE A 78 -8.09 -24.56 -33.22
CA ILE A 78 -7.42 -25.49 -34.14
C ILE A 78 -7.23 -24.84 -35.52
N ASP A 79 -8.23 -24.16 -36.05
CA ASP A 79 -8.13 -23.46 -37.34
C ASP A 79 -7.12 -22.29 -37.30
N TYR A 80 -7.06 -21.58 -36.18
CA TYR A 80 -6.01 -20.58 -35.95
C TYR A 80 -4.60 -21.21 -35.91
N LEU A 81 -4.43 -22.35 -35.24
CA LEU A 81 -3.14 -23.07 -35.22
C LEU A 81 -2.74 -23.56 -36.61
N ARG A 82 -3.69 -24.06 -37.41
CA ARG A 82 -3.44 -24.44 -38.81
C ARG A 82 -2.96 -23.25 -39.64
N SER A 83 -3.56 -22.07 -39.43
CA SER A 83 -3.16 -20.82 -40.09
C SER A 83 -1.75 -20.39 -39.70
N LEU A 84 -1.41 -20.42 -38.41
CA LEU A 84 -0.06 -20.12 -37.92
C LEU A 84 0.97 -21.12 -38.47
N LYS A 85 0.65 -22.41 -38.49
CA LYS A 85 1.48 -23.45 -39.10
C LYS A 85 1.76 -23.18 -40.57
N ALA A 86 0.76 -22.73 -41.33
CA ALA A 86 0.92 -22.37 -42.74
C ALA A 86 1.90 -21.20 -42.92
N LEU A 87 1.78 -20.14 -42.10
CA LEU A 87 2.69 -18.99 -42.14
C LEU A 87 4.13 -19.37 -41.77
N ILE A 88 4.31 -20.24 -40.76
CA ILE A 88 5.62 -20.78 -40.38
C ILE A 88 6.23 -21.57 -41.55
N ASN A 89 5.46 -22.44 -42.19
CA ASN A 89 5.92 -23.21 -43.36
C ASN A 89 6.32 -22.31 -44.53
N GLN A 90 5.62 -21.19 -44.72
CA GLN A 90 5.91 -20.19 -45.75
C GLN A 90 7.05 -19.24 -45.37
N ARG A 91 7.59 -19.33 -44.15
CA ARG A 91 8.58 -18.39 -43.59
C ARG A 91 8.12 -16.93 -43.66
N ALA A 92 6.81 -16.71 -43.51
CA ALA A 92 6.17 -15.41 -43.60
C ALA A 92 6.37 -14.59 -42.31
N GLY A 93 7.60 -14.11 -42.09
CA GLY A 93 8.00 -13.45 -40.84
C GLY A 93 7.21 -12.18 -40.52
N GLU A 94 6.92 -11.33 -41.52
CA GLU A 94 6.17 -10.08 -41.30
C GLU A 94 4.68 -10.33 -40.96
N ASP A 95 4.07 -11.35 -41.55
CA ASP A 95 2.69 -11.74 -41.23
C ASP A 95 2.58 -12.30 -39.81
N LEU A 96 3.53 -13.17 -39.42
CA LEU A 96 3.63 -13.69 -38.05
C LEU A 96 3.82 -12.55 -37.04
N LYS A 97 4.74 -11.61 -37.35
CA LYS A 97 5.00 -10.43 -36.51
C LYS A 97 3.74 -9.59 -36.33
N THR A 98 2.98 -9.36 -37.40
CA THR A 98 1.72 -8.59 -37.34
C THR A 98 0.69 -9.29 -36.46
N ILE A 99 0.53 -10.60 -36.59
CA ILE A 99 -0.38 -11.39 -35.73
C ILE A 99 0.06 -11.34 -34.27
N PHE A 100 1.36 -11.52 -33.99
CA PHE A 100 1.89 -11.49 -32.63
C PHE A 100 1.80 -10.11 -31.99
N GLN A 101 2.04 -9.04 -32.76
CA GLN A 101 1.86 -7.67 -32.28
C GLN A 101 0.40 -7.37 -31.94
N ARG A 102 -0.54 -7.78 -32.79
CA ARG A 102 -1.97 -7.63 -32.50
C ARG A 102 -2.39 -8.41 -31.25
N ALA A 103 -1.92 -9.66 -31.11
CA ALA A 103 -2.18 -10.47 -29.92
C ALA A 103 -1.58 -9.84 -28.66
N LYS A 104 -0.34 -9.36 -28.74
CA LYS A 104 0.33 -8.62 -27.67
C LYS A 104 -0.47 -7.37 -27.27
N GLN A 105 -0.80 -6.49 -28.21
CA GLN A 105 -1.59 -5.29 -27.93
C GLN A 105 -2.94 -5.61 -27.29
N THR A 106 -3.64 -6.64 -27.78
CA THR A 106 -4.92 -7.06 -27.21
C THR A 106 -4.76 -7.58 -25.77
N ARG A 107 -3.73 -8.39 -25.52
CA ARG A 107 -3.39 -8.89 -24.18
C ARG A 107 -2.98 -7.75 -23.25
N ASP A 108 -2.09 -6.87 -23.69
CA ASP A 108 -1.61 -5.74 -22.90
C ASP A 108 -2.81 -4.87 -22.52
N ASN A 109 -3.71 -4.55 -23.45
CA ASN A 109 -4.96 -3.81 -23.17
C ASN A 109 -5.92 -4.56 -22.23
N PHE A 110 -5.99 -5.88 -22.29
CA PHE A 110 -6.82 -6.71 -21.42
C PHE A 110 -6.24 -6.78 -19.99
N VAL A 111 -4.94 -7.03 -19.87
CA VAL A 111 -4.18 -7.00 -18.61
C VAL A 111 -4.27 -5.62 -17.96
N LEU A 112 -4.14 -4.55 -18.75
CA LEU A 112 -4.34 -3.16 -18.32
C LEU A 112 -5.76 -2.88 -17.82
N ARG A 113 -6.78 -3.62 -18.26
CA ARG A 113 -8.17 -3.42 -17.82
C ARG A 113 -8.58 -4.29 -16.63
N ILE A 114 -7.90 -5.43 -16.42
CA ILE A 114 -8.31 -6.43 -15.41
C ILE A 114 -7.29 -6.58 -14.28
N LEU A 115 -5.99 -6.63 -14.58
CA LEU A 115 -4.93 -6.76 -13.58
C LEU A 115 -4.44 -5.40 -13.08
N ASN A 116 -4.80 -4.34 -13.79
CA ASN A 116 -4.48 -2.96 -13.47
C ASN A 116 -5.73 -2.07 -13.63
N PRO A 117 -6.81 -2.25 -12.85
CA PRO A 117 -7.89 -1.26 -12.80
C PRO A 117 -7.33 0.16 -12.61
N ALA A 118 -6.25 0.27 -11.84
CA ALA A 118 -5.44 1.47 -11.61
C ALA A 118 -4.75 2.06 -12.86
N GLN A 119 -4.44 1.29 -13.91
CA GLN A 119 -3.79 1.79 -15.14
C GLN A 119 -4.79 2.08 -16.26
N ALA A 120 -5.93 1.38 -16.30
CA ALA A 120 -7.13 1.86 -16.99
C ALA A 120 -7.69 3.13 -16.32
N MET A 121 -7.54 3.26 -15.00
CA MET A 121 -7.74 4.51 -14.24
C MET A 121 -6.59 5.49 -14.40
N ALA A 122 -5.33 5.08 -14.67
CA ALA A 122 -4.26 6.05 -14.98
C ALA A 122 -4.41 6.63 -16.39
N MET A 123 -5.05 5.90 -17.32
CA MET A 123 -5.58 6.49 -18.57
C MET A 123 -6.83 7.34 -18.34
N ASN A 124 -7.49 7.21 -17.18
CA ASN A 124 -8.55 8.09 -16.67
C ASN A 124 -8.06 8.86 -15.42
N ASN A 125 -6.81 9.34 -15.41
CA ASN A 125 -6.38 10.32 -14.42
C ASN A 125 -6.99 11.67 -14.84
N THR A 126 -8.32 11.66 -14.95
CA THR A 126 -9.12 12.86 -15.06
C THR A 126 -8.85 13.57 -13.75
N PRO A 127 -8.39 14.83 -13.76
CA PRO A 127 -8.27 15.58 -12.54
C PRO A 127 -9.63 15.47 -11.83
N SER A 128 -9.58 14.98 -10.59
CA SER A 128 -10.78 14.77 -9.80
C SER A 128 -10.77 15.81 -8.71
N SER A 129 -11.74 16.70 -8.76
CA SER A 129 -11.98 17.66 -7.69
C SER A 129 -13.13 17.16 -6.83
N TYR A 130 -13.15 17.49 -5.54
CA TYR A 130 -14.27 17.17 -4.66
C TYR A 130 -15.05 18.43 -4.34
N ARG A 131 -16.37 18.36 -4.48
CA ARG A 131 -17.28 19.38 -3.96
C ARG A 131 -17.91 18.88 -2.66
N ILE A 132 -17.73 19.65 -1.60
CA ILE A 132 -18.20 19.31 -0.26
C ILE A 132 -19.32 20.28 0.12
N SER A 133 -20.52 19.75 0.27
CA SER A 133 -21.66 20.54 0.75
C SER A 133 -21.51 20.86 2.24
N PRO A 134 -21.91 22.06 2.70
CA PRO A 134 -21.85 22.41 4.12
C PRO A 134 -22.81 21.54 4.95
N GLY A 135 -22.35 21.16 6.15
CA GLY A 135 -23.10 20.37 7.12
C GLY A 135 -23.11 18.86 6.80
N GLY A 136 -23.97 18.13 7.52
CA GLY A 136 -24.03 16.66 7.43
C GLY A 136 -24.30 16.04 8.80
N SER A 137 -24.16 14.72 8.87
CA SER A 137 -24.16 13.95 10.11
C SER A 137 -23.02 12.94 10.07
N VAL A 138 -22.54 12.50 11.22
CA VAL A 138 -21.56 11.41 11.30
C VAL A 138 -22.07 10.36 12.26
N THR A 139 -22.76 9.36 11.73
CA THR A 139 -23.39 8.31 12.54
C THR A 139 -23.24 6.95 11.90
N GLY A 140 -23.09 5.91 12.72
CA GLY A 140 -23.12 4.53 12.25
C GLY A 140 -21.95 3.70 12.75
N THR A 141 -21.63 2.65 12.00
CA THR A 141 -20.54 1.72 12.31
C THR A 141 -19.83 1.35 11.02
N ILE A 142 -18.53 1.61 10.95
CA ILE A 142 -17.72 1.30 9.76
C ILE A 142 -16.40 0.63 10.17
N ARG A 143 -15.81 -0.13 9.24
CA ARG A 143 -14.42 -0.60 9.30
C ARG A 143 -13.66 0.09 8.17
N VAL A 144 -12.71 0.95 8.50
CA VAL A 144 -11.86 1.60 7.49
C VAL A 144 -10.89 0.61 6.87
N ALA A 145 -10.26 0.99 5.77
CA ALA A 145 -9.29 0.16 5.07
C ALA A 145 -8.10 -0.25 5.97
N GLY A 146 -7.42 -1.35 5.61
CA GLY A 146 -6.31 -1.88 6.37
C GLY A 146 -5.11 -0.94 6.49
N ASP A 147 -4.31 -1.12 7.54
CA ASP A 147 -3.10 -0.35 7.78
C ASP A 147 -2.09 -0.50 6.64
N LYS A 148 -1.72 0.63 6.03
CA LYS A 148 -0.77 0.65 4.92
C LYS A 148 0.60 0.11 5.31
N SER A 149 1.10 0.49 6.49
CA SER A 149 2.44 0.13 6.97
C SER A 149 2.56 -1.38 7.25
N ILE A 150 1.52 -1.98 7.81
CA ILE A 150 1.41 -3.41 8.06
C ILE A 150 1.19 -4.17 6.74
N SER A 151 0.39 -3.63 5.82
CA SER A 151 0.19 -4.21 4.48
C SER A 151 1.51 -4.37 3.73
N HIS A 152 2.35 -3.33 3.64
CA HIS A 152 3.70 -3.44 3.04
C HIS A 152 4.55 -4.54 3.69
N ARG A 153 4.59 -4.57 5.02
CA ARG A 153 5.42 -5.50 5.79
C ARG A 153 4.92 -6.94 5.70
N SER A 154 3.61 -7.14 5.57
CA SER A 154 3.03 -8.46 5.35
C SER A 154 3.55 -9.10 4.05
N ILE A 155 3.73 -8.30 2.99
CA ILE A 155 4.35 -8.75 1.74
C ILE A 155 5.82 -9.07 1.96
N ILE A 156 6.57 -8.12 2.55
CA ILE A 156 8.02 -8.24 2.72
C ILE A 156 8.38 -9.49 3.52
N PHE A 157 7.77 -9.66 4.70
CA PHE A 157 8.06 -10.79 5.56
C PHE A 157 7.43 -12.09 5.05
N GLY A 158 6.22 -12.02 4.48
CA GLY A 158 5.57 -13.17 3.85
C GLY A 158 6.39 -13.76 2.70
N ALA A 159 7.02 -12.90 1.89
CA ALA A 159 7.91 -13.30 0.81
C ALA A 159 9.18 -14.00 1.30
N LEU A 160 9.79 -13.48 2.37
CA LEU A 160 11.05 -14.00 2.93
C LEU A 160 10.86 -15.21 3.86
N ALA A 161 9.62 -15.49 4.26
CA ALA A 161 9.30 -16.59 5.16
C ALA A 161 9.39 -17.97 4.51
N LYS A 162 9.57 -18.99 5.33
CA LYS A 162 9.37 -20.40 4.94
C LYS A 162 7.90 -20.76 5.11
N GLY A 163 7.24 -21.16 4.01
CA GLY A 163 5.85 -21.61 4.02
C GLY A 163 4.88 -20.64 3.35
N VAL A 164 3.60 -20.73 3.69
CA VAL A 164 2.51 -19.95 3.09
C VAL A 164 1.95 -18.96 4.10
N THR A 165 2.06 -17.67 3.81
CA THR A 165 1.49 -16.59 4.63
C THR A 165 0.12 -16.22 4.09
N ARG A 166 -0.88 -16.15 4.98
CA ARG A 166 -2.25 -15.71 4.65
C ARG A 166 -2.50 -14.36 5.28
N VAL A 167 -2.99 -13.40 4.51
CA VAL A 167 -3.25 -12.04 4.96
C VAL A 167 -4.74 -11.73 4.74
N THR A 168 -5.41 -11.21 5.77
CA THR A 168 -6.77 -10.66 5.70
C THR A 168 -6.74 -9.17 6.04
N GLY A 169 -7.73 -8.41 5.55
CA GLY A 169 -7.78 -6.96 5.77
C GLY A 169 -6.69 -6.16 5.04
N PHE A 170 -6.02 -6.75 4.04
CA PHE A 170 -4.97 -6.11 3.26
C PHE A 170 -5.47 -4.84 2.56
N LEU A 171 -4.65 -3.78 2.59
CA LEU A 171 -4.95 -2.54 1.86
C LEU A 171 -4.70 -2.71 0.36
N GLU A 172 -5.75 -2.67 -0.46
CA GLU A 172 -5.67 -2.70 -1.93
C GLU A 172 -5.37 -1.32 -2.55
N GLY A 173 -4.53 -0.52 -1.88
CA GLY A 173 -4.06 0.76 -2.37
C GLY A 173 -2.86 0.63 -3.31
N GLU A 174 -2.64 1.63 -4.16
CA GLU A 174 -1.56 1.61 -5.17
C GLU A 174 -0.18 1.35 -4.55
N ASP A 175 0.11 1.99 -3.41
CA ASP A 175 1.37 1.82 -2.68
C ASP A 175 1.65 0.33 -2.34
N ALA A 176 0.66 -0.34 -1.75
CA ALA A 176 0.78 -1.74 -1.34
C ALA A 176 0.81 -2.67 -2.56
N MET A 177 0.03 -2.36 -3.59
CA MET A 177 0.03 -3.10 -4.86
C MET A 177 1.35 -3.00 -5.62
N ASN A 178 2.02 -1.86 -5.58
CA ASN A 178 3.38 -1.71 -6.14
C ASN A 178 4.39 -2.58 -5.38
N THR A 179 4.21 -2.78 -4.08
CA THR A 179 5.03 -3.73 -3.30
C THR A 179 4.76 -5.18 -3.72
N VAL A 180 3.49 -5.56 -3.89
CA VAL A 180 3.12 -6.88 -4.43
C VAL A 180 3.74 -7.10 -5.81
N ALA A 181 3.67 -6.12 -6.70
CA ALA A 181 4.26 -6.19 -8.03
C ALA A 181 5.78 -6.36 -7.99
N ALA A 182 6.47 -5.68 -7.06
CA ALA A 182 7.90 -5.80 -6.88
C ALA A 182 8.32 -7.21 -6.47
N PHE A 183 7.64 -7.81 -5.48
CA PHE A 183 7.94 -9.17 -5.04
C PHE A 183 7.58 -10.23 -6.08
N ARG A 184 6.52 -10.02 -6.89
CA ARG A 184 6.23 -10.86 -8.06
C ARG A 184 7.36 -10.82 -9.08
N GLU A 185 7.92 -9.65 -9.35
CA GLU A 185 9.06 -9.50 -10.27
C GLU A 185 10.32 -10.19 -9.73
N MET A 186 10.46 -10.30 -8.40
CA MET A 186 11.54 -11.03 -7.73
C MET A 186 11.22 -12.53 -7.51
N GLY A 187 10.23 -13.09 -8.21
CA GLY A 187 9.94 -14.53 -8.22
C GLY A 187 9.01 -15.03 -7.12
N VAL A 188 8.40 -14.15 -6.32
CA VAL A 188 7.45 -14.55 -5.27
C VAL A 188 6.06 -14.77 -5.87
N THR A 189 5.45 -15.92 -5.57
CA THR A 189 4.06 -16.16 -5.95
C THR A 189 3.13 -15.52 -4.93
N VAL A 190 2.25 -14.64 -5.41
CA VAL A 190 1.24 -13.94 -4.60
C VAL A 190 -0.11 -14.06 -5.29
N THR A 191 -1.09 -14.69 -4.64
CA THR A 191 -2.47 -14.82 -5.12
C THR A 191 -3.37 -13.82 -4.41
N GLY A 192 -4.21 -13.10 -5.16
CA GLY A 192 -4.94 -11.92 -4.70
C GLY A 192 -4.16 -10.60 -4.95
N PRO A 193 -4.51 -9.51 -4.25
CA PRO A 193 -5.57 -9.45 -3.25
C PRO A 193 -6.97 -9.52 -3.88
N GLU A 194 -7.93 -10.07 -3.14
CA GLU A 194 -9.36 -10.01 -3.44
C GLU A 194 -10.13 -9.74 -2.14
N ASN A 195 -10.84 -8.61 -2.03
CA ASN A 195 -11.58 -8.21 -0.83
C ASN A 195 -10.71 -8.18 0.45
N GLY A 196 -9.47 -7.70 0.32
CA GLY A 196 -8.49 -7.64 1.40
C GLY A 196 -7.87 -8.99 1.76
N GLU A 197 -8.15 -10.06 1.03
CA GLU A 197 -7.50 -11.36 1.23
C GLU A 197 -6.35 -11.58 0.25
N LEU A 198 -5.19 -11.97 0.78
CA LEU A 198 -3.97 -12.20 0.01
C LEU A 198 -3.27 -13.45 0.53
N THR A 199 -2.74 -14.29 -0.36
CA THR A 199 -1.89 -15.42 0.01
C THR A 199 -0.52 -15.29 -0.66
N ILE A 200 0.53 -15.41 0.16
CA ILE A 200 1.93 -15.25 -0.25
C ILE A 200 2.64 -16.58 -0.05
N PHE A 201 3.27 -17.08 -1.10
CA PHE A 201 4.09 -18.28 -1.06
C PHE A 201 5.54 -17.86 -0.84
N GLY A 202 5.99 -17.96 0.41
CA GLY A 202 7.31 -17.51 0.81
C GLY A 202 8.41 -18.33 0.16
N VAL A 203 9.44 -17.64 -0.32
CA VAL A 203 10.60 -18.22 -1.01
C VAL A 203 11.78 -18.47 -0.06
N GLY A 204 11.64 -18.10 1.21
CA GLY A 204 12.71 -18.14 2.19
C GLY A 204 13.69 -16.97 2.04
N MET A 205 14.58 -16.82 3.02
CA MET A 205 15.50 -15.68 3.13
C MET A 205 16.34 -15.49 1.86
N GLN A 206 16.83 -16.57 1.24
CA GLN A 206 17.70 -16.53 0.05
C GLN A 206 16.95 -16.86 -1.27
N GLY A 207 15.61 -16.84 -1.25
CA GLY A 207 14.81 -17.29 -2.39
C GLY A 207 14.48 -16.24 -3.44
N LEU A 208 14.68 -14.94 -3.14
CA LEU A 208 14.41 -13.86 -4.08
C LEU A 208 15.29 -13.98 -5.33
N GLN A 209 14.74 -13.59 -6.47
CA GLN A 209 15.40 -13.62 -7.77
C GLN A 209 15.69 -12.21 -8.29
N PRO A 210 16.73 -12.04 -9.12
CA PRO A 210 17.02 -10.75 -9.76
C PRO A 210 15.82 -10.27 -10.58
N PRO A 211 15.34 -9.03 -10.38
CA PRO A 211 14.25 -8.50 -11.17
C PRO A 211 14.70 -8.24 -12.61
N ARG A 212 13.82 -8.46 -13.59
CA ARG A 212 14.17 -8.30 -15.03
C ARG A 212 14.10 -6.85 -15.50
N LYS A 213 13.54 -5.96 -14.68
CA LYS A 213 13.31 -4.55 -14.95
C LYS A 213 13.39 -3.76 -13.63
N PRO A 214 13.57 -2.42 -13.69
CA PRO A 214 13.46 -1.59 -12.51
C PRO A 214 12.15 -1.82 -11.76
N LEU A 215 12.22 -1.85 -10.44
CA LEU A 215 11.08 -1.99 -9.56
C LEU A 215 10.45 -0.61 -9.35
N TYR A 216 9.22 -0.44 -9.83
CA TYR A 216 8.48 0.81 -9.74
C TYR A 216 7.63 0.86 -8.46
N MET A 217 7.87 1.86 -7.62
CA MET A 217 7.24 2.00 -6.30
C MET A 217 6.04 2.97 -6.31
N GLY A 218 5.71 3.59 -7.44
CA GLY A 218 4.71 4.67 -7.50
C GLY A 218 5.13 5.83 -6.59
N ASN A 219 4.21 6.27 -5.72
CA ASN A 219 4.48 7.29 -4.70
C ASN A 219 5.06 6.72 -3.38
N SER A 220 5.15 5.39 -3.23
CA SER A 220 5.42 4.76 -1.94
C SER A 220 6.87 4.92 -1.45
N GLY A 221 7.10 6.00 -0.70
CA GLY A 221 8.36 6.21 0.02
C GLY A 221 8.63 5.15 1.09
N THR A 222 7.59 4.49 1.62
CA THR A 222 7.73 3.35 2.53
C THR A 222 8.30 2.14 1.79
N ALA A 223 7.70 1.74 0.66
CA ALA A 223 8.17 0.59 -0.12
C ALA A 223 9.62 0.80 -0.56
N MET A 224 9.93 1.95 -1.17
CA MET A 224 11.27 2.24 -1.68
C MET A 224 12.35 2.15 -0.59
N ARG A 225 12.12 2.75 0.58
CA ARG A 225 13.13 2.77 1.66
C ARG A 225 13.31 1.40 2.31
N LEU A 226 12.23 0.65 2.55
CA LEU A 226 12.33 -0.69 3.11
C LEU A 226 12.99 -1.66 2.11
N LEU A 227 12.60 -1.60 0.83
CA LEU A 227 13.19 -2.45 -0.21
C LEU A 227 14.65 -2.09 -0.46
N ALA A 228 15.07 -0.83 -0.32
CA ALA A 228 16.49 -0.48 -0.43
C ALA A 228 17.35 -1.22 0.61
N GLY A 229 16.89 -1.30 1.87
CA GLY A 229 17.56 -2.08 2.90
C GLY A 229 17.58 -3.59 2.61
N LEU A 230 16.46 -4.14 2.16
CA LEU A 230 16.36 -5.56 1.78
C LEU A 230 17.28 -5.90 0.59
N LEU A 231 17.23 -5.10 -0.46
CA LEU A 231 17.92 -5.31 -1.74
C LEU A 231 19.42 -5.09 -1.64
N ALA A 232 19.86 -4.19 -0.75
CA ALA A 232 21.28 -3.98 -0.46
C ALA A 232 22.00 -5.26 -0.01
N ALA A 233 21.27 -6.21 0.57
CA ALA A 233 21.80 -7.46 1.09
C ALA A 233 21.53 -8.69 0.18
N GLN A 234 20.99 -8.47 -1.03
CA GLN A 234 20.75 -9.55 -1.98
C GLN A 234 22.01 -9.82 -2.83
N PRO A 235 22.19 -11.04 -3.37
CA PRO A 235 23.34 -11.38 -4.21
C PRO A 235 23.21 -10.89 -5.66
N PHE A 236 22.33 -9.92 -5.93
CA PHE A 236 22.03 -9.42 -7.26
C PHE A 236 21.76 -7.92 -7.26
N ASP A 237 21.91 -7.32 -8.44
CA ASP A 237 21.68 -5.90 -8.66
C ASP A 237 20.19 -5.59 -8.83
N SER A 238 19.80 -4.38 -8.46
CA SER A 238 18.43 -3.90 -8.62
C SER A 238 18.36 -2.40 -8.82
N GLU A 239 17.26 -1.92 -9.41
CA GLU A 239 16.98 -0.50 -9.58
C GLU A 239 15.59 -0.19 -9.03
N LEU A 240 15.49 0.79 -8.13
CA LEU A 240 14.23 1.29 -7.58
C LEU A 240 13.87 2.64 -8.20
N THR A 241 12.63 2.75 -8.68
CA THR A 241 12.09 3.96 -9.33
C THR A 241 10.75 4.37 -8.71
N GLY A 242 10.30 5.59 -8.96
CA GLY A 242 9.05 6.15 -8.45
C GLY A 242 8.36 7.05 -9.44
N ASP A 243 7.19 7.56 -9.08
CA ASP A 243 6.53 8.65 -9.79
C ASP A 243 7.30 9.99 -9.64
N GLU A 244 6.74 11.07 -10.19
CA GLU A 244 7.36 12.40 -10.13
C GLU A 244 7.55 12.89 -8.69
N SER A 245 6.56 12.66 -7.82
CA SER A 245 6.59 13.04 -6.42
C SER A 245 7.69 12.29 -5.66
N LEU A 246 7.73 10.95 -5.75
CA LEU A 246 8.72 10.12 -5.08
C LEU A 246 10.13 10.38 -5.59
N SER A 247 10.29 10.71 -6.88
CA SER A 247 11.58 11.04 -7.49
C SER A 247 12.21 12.33 -6.94
N GLY A 248 11.42 13.20 -6.30
CA GLY A 248 11.91 14.38 -5.58
C GLY A 248 12.27 14.14 -4.11
N ARG A 249 11.98 12.95 -3.55
CA ARG A 249 12.11 12.72 -2.09
C ARG A 249 13.52 12.27 -1.71
N PRO A 250 14.09 12.79 -0.60
CA PRO A 250 15.45 12.45 -0.18
C PRO A 250 15.56 10.98 0.27
N MET A 251 16.65 10.34 -0.15
CA MET A 251 17.00 8.95 0.18
C MET A 251 18.32 8.83 0.95
N GLU A 252 19.10 9.91 1.07
CA GLU A 252 20.38 9.94 1.80
C GLU A 252 20.29 9.34 3.22
N ARG A 253 19.17 9.58 3.92
CA ARG A 253 18.94 9.10 5.29
C ARG A 253 18.95 7.58 5.46
N ILE A 254 18.70 6.83 4.39
CA ILE A 254 18.85 5.36 4.38
C ILE A 254 20.15 4.93 3.71
N VAL A 255 20.57 5.62 2.63
CA VAL A 255 21.75 5.22 1.85
C VAL A 255 23.03 5.37 2.66
N LYS A 256 23.17 6.46 3.42
CA LYS A 256 24.35 6.69 4.25
C LYS A 256 24.60 5.57 5.28
N PRO A 257 23.65 5.19 6.15
CA PRO A 257 23.88 4.09 7.09
C PRO A 257 23.96 2.72 6.41
N LEU A 258 23.24 2.46 5.32
CA LEU A 258 23.42 1.23 4.53
C LEU A 258 24.83 1.13 3.95
N GLY A 259 25.41 2.24 3.47
CA GLY A 259 26.79 2.29 3.02
C GLY A 259 27.81 1.98 4.13
N GLN A 260 27.50 2.34 5.39
CA GLN A 260 28.31 1.96 6.55
C GLN A 260 28.27 0.45 6.84
N MET A 261 27.18 -0.22 6.46
CA MET A 261 27.07 -1.69 6.51
C MET A 261 27.78 -2.38 5.34
N GLY A 262 28.28 -1.64 4.36
CA GLY A 262 28.94 -2.17 3.15
C GLY A 262 28.11 -2.11 1.88
N ALA A 263 26.89 -1.56 1.91
CA ALA A 263 26.05 -1.47 0.72
C ALA A 263 26.61 -0.48 -0.32
N SER A 264 26.40 -0.78 -1.60
CA SER A 264 26.68 0.14 -2.70
C SER A 264 25.37 0.57 -3.36
N ILE A 265 24.98 1.83 -3.12
CA ILE A 265 23.72 2.39 -3.63
C ILE A 265 24.01 3.74 -4.28
N GLU A 266 23.84 3.81 -5.60
CA GLU A 266 23.93 5.05 -6.37
C GLU A 266 22.56 5.76 -6.37
N MET A 267 22.62 7.09 -6.29
CA MET A 267 21.46 7.99 -6.31
C MET A 267 21.63 9.05 -7.39
N SER A 268 20.58 9.84 -7.65
CA SER A 268 20.73 11.09 -8.39
C SER A 268 21.71 12.04 -7.69
N ALA A 269 22.25 13.03 -8.41
CA ALA A 269 23.12 14.06 -7.83
C ALA A 269 22.42 14.88 -6.71
N ALA A 270 21.08 14.87 -6.66
CA ALA A 270 20.29 15.51 -5.63
C ALA A 270 20.03 14.61 -4.40
N GLY A 271 20.54 13.37 -4.38
CA GLY A 271 20.30 12.42 -3.29
C GLY A 271 18.88 11.81 -3.30
N THR A 272 18.28 11.70 -4.49
CA THR A 272 16.91 11.22 -4.73
C THR A 272 16.91 10.02 -5.69
N PRO A 273 15.75 9.34 -5.89
CA PRO A 273 15.63 8.26 -6.87
C PRO A 273 15.94 8.72 -8.30
N PRO A 274 16.27 7.79 -9.22
CA PRO A 274 16.32 6.33 -9.05
C PRO A 274 17.46 5.88 -8.13
N LEU A 275 17.26 4.74 -7.46
CA LEU A 275 18.30 4.09 -6.64
C LEU A 275 18.83 2.88 -7.41
N ARG A 276 20.12 2.85 -7.74
CA ARG A 276 20.78 1.68 -8.32
C ARG A 276 21.55 0.97 -7.21
N ILE A 277 21.18 -0.26 -6.90
CA ILE A 277 21.70 -1.03 -5.77
C ILE A 277 22.53 -2.18 -6.34
N THR A 278 23.80 -2.22 -5.97
CA THR A 278 24.67 -3.38 -6.23
C THR A 278 24.61 -4.31 -5.03
N GLY A 279 24.32 -5.58 -5.27
CA GLY A 279 24.25 -6.58 -4.21
C GLY A 279 25.58 -6.75 -3.46
N ALA A 280 25.54 -6.84 -2.14
CA ALA A 280 26.75 -6.96 -1.31
C ALA A 280 26.54 -7.81 -0.06
N ASP A 281 27.61 -8.43 0.42
CA ASP A 281 27.67 -8.97 1.78
C ASP A 281 27.78 -7.80 2.76
N LEU A 282 26.83 -7.73 3.70
CA LEU A 282 26.76 -6.65 4.67
C LEU A 282 27.33 -7.07 6.02
N VAL A 283 27.84 -6.10 6.78
CA VAL A 283 28.26 -6.28 8.18
C VAL A 283 27.32 -5.49 9.08
N GLY A 284 26.98 -6.09 10.22
CA GLY A 284 26.15 -5.48 11.24
C GLY A 284 26.73 -4.17 11.79
N LEU A 285 25.85 -3.33 12.30
CA LEU A 285 26.09 -1.92 12.59
C LEU A 285 25.37 -1.53 13.88
N SER A 286 26.01 -0.75 14.76
CA SER A 286 25.31 0.01 15.81
C SER A 286 25.11 1.45 15.32
N TYR A 287 23.86 1.86 15.14
CA TYR A 287 23.50 3.15 14.56
C TYR A 287 22.61 3.98 15.46
N ASP A 288 23.10 5.15 15.88
CA ASP A 288 22.30 6.16 16.54
C ASP A 288 21.65 7.06 15.48
N MET A 289 20.32 6.98 15.32
CA MET A 289 19.63 7.73 14.30
C MET A 289 19.65 9.23 14.61
N PRO A 290 20.00 10.09 13.63
CA PRO A 290 20.01 11.55 13.83
C PRO A 290 18.59 12.14 13.93
N VAL A 291 17.59 11.44 13.38
CA VAL A 291 16.19 11.88 13.31
C VAL A 291 15.28 10.67 13.58
N ALA A 292 14.16 10.91 14.26
CA ALA A 292 13.13 9.90 14.51
C ALA A 292 12.48 9.46 13.18
N SER A 293 12.81 8.26 12.69
CA SER A 293 12.25 7.73 11.44
C SER A 293 12.10 6.21 11.46
N ALA A 294 10.86 5.74 11.57
CA ALA A 294 10.55 4.31 11.47
C ALA A 294 11.01 3.68 10.15
N GLN A 295 11.07 4.45 9.05
CA GLN A 295 11.52 3.95 7.75
C GLN A 295 13.03 3.70 7.72
N VAL A 296 13.84 4.58 8.35
CA VAL A 296 15.28 4.37 8.48
C VAL A 296 15.56 3.15 9.35
N LYS A 297 14.94 3.07 10.54
CA LYS A 297 15.01 1.89 11.41
C LYS A 297 14.65 0.61 10.65
N SER A 298 13.51 0.60 9.97
CA SER A 298 13.05 -0.58 9.22
C SER A 298 14.01 -0.99 8.10
N SER A 299 14.57 -0.03 7.37
CA SER A 299 15.55 -0.29 6.31
C SER A 299 16.80 -0.98 6.87
N LEU A 300 17.33 -0.48 8.00
CA LEU A 300 18.53 -1.05 8.63
C LEU A 300 18.26 -2.41 9.26
N LEU A 301 17.10 -2.62 9.87
CA LEU A 301 16.72 -3.93 10.40
C LEU A 301 16.56 -4.95 9.27
N LEU A 302 15.94 -4.58 8.14
CA LEU A 302 15.80 -5.45 6.97
C LEU A 302 17.16 -5.84 6.38
N ALA A 303 18.09 -4.89 6.23
CA ALA A 303 19.47 -5.18 5.84
C ALA A 303 20.16 -6.09 6.87
N GLY A 304 19.94 -5.82 8.15
CA GLY A 304 20.50 -6.56 9.26
C GLY A 304 20.06 -8.03 9.35
N LEU A 305 18.91 -8.41 8.77
CA LEU A 305 18.48 -9.82 8.69
C LEU A 305 19.51 -10.69 7.93
N PHE A 306 20.24 -10.06 7.01
CA PHE A 306 21.21 -10.70 6.11
C PHE A 306 22.66 -10.41 6.48
N ALA A 307 22.91 -9.37 7.29
CA ALA A 307 24.25 -8.92 7.62
C ALA A 307 25.00 -9.89 8.55
N GLU A 308 26.32 -9.94 8.43
CA GLU A 308 27.16 -10.66 9.39
C GLU A 308 27.15 -9.95 10.74
N GLY A 309 26.79 -10.69 11.80
CA GLY A 309 26.86 -10.19 13.18
C GLY A 309 25.64 -9.39 13.63
N LYS A 310 25.88 -8.41 14.49
CA LYS A 310 24.85 -7.67 15.23
C LYS A 310 24.50 -6.35 14.53
N THR A 311 23.21 -6.11 14.32
CA THR A 311 22.67 -4.80 13.91
C THR A 311 21.83 -4.22 15.04
N SER A 312 22.18 -3.03 15.51
CA SER A 312 21.49 -2.29 16.57
C SER A 312 21.13 -0.90 16.09
N VAL A 313 19.88 -0.47 16.29
CA VAL A 313 19.40 0.86 15.92
C VAL A 313 18.86 1.55 17.17
N THR A 314 19.38 2.74 17.48
CA THR A 314 18.91 3.61 18.56
C THR A 314 18.10 4.75 17.97
N GLU A 315 16.86 4.94 18.43
CA GLU A 315 16.01 6.04 18.01
C GLU A 315 16.13 7.25 18.96
N PRO A 316 16.19 8.50 18.44
CA PRO A 316 16.22 9.69 19.30
C PRO A 316 14.87 9.97 19.97
N ALA A 317 13.79 9.42 19.39
CA ALA A 317 12.45 9.35 19.96
C ALA A 317 11.76 8.09 19.44
N ILE A 318 10.84 7.53 20.22
CA ILE A 318 10.09 6.32 19.86
C ILE A 318 9.33 6.55 18.55
N CYS A 319 9.60 5.71 17.56
CA CYS A 319 8.84 5.68 16.31
C CYS A 319 7.95 4.44 16.26
N ARG A 320 7.16 4.34 15.18
CA ARG A 320 6.36 3.15 14.84
C ARG A 320 7.20 1.88 14.93
N ASP A 321 6.65 0.82 15.54
CA ASP A 321 7.35 -0.45 15.82
C ASP A 321 6.80 -1.66 15.02
N HIS A 322 6.05 -1.41 13.93
CA HIS A 322 5.44 -2.45 13.11
C HIS A 322 6.46 -3.45 12.53
N THR A 323 7.69 -3.01 12.22
CA THR A 323 8.74 -3.92 11.72
C THR A 323 9.12 -4.92 12.81
N GLU A 324 9.32 -4.43 14.02
CA GLU A 324 9.73 -5.22 15.17
C GLU A 324 8.65 -6.21 15.59
N ARG A 325 7.39 -5.75 15.67
CA ARG A 325 6.24 -6.61 15.97
C ARG A 325 6.07 -7.73 14.95
N MET A 326 6.12 -7.38 13.66
CA MET A 326 5.96 -8.38 12.62
C MET A 326 7.16 -9.33 12.53
N LEU A 327 8.40 -8.86 12.69
CA LEU A 327 9.56 -9.75 12.77
C LEU A 327 9.40 -10.80 13.88
N ARG A 328 8.97 -10.39 15.09
CA ARG A 328 8.63 -11.33 16.17
C ARG A 328 7.49 -12.27 15.81
N GLY A 329 6.43 -11.75 15.19
CA GLY A 329 5.29 -12.55 14.73
C GLY A 329 5.66 -13.61 13.67
N PHE A 330 6.69 -13.34 12.87
CA PHE A 330 7.31 -14.28 11.93
C PHE A 330 8.41 -15.15 12.56
N GLY A 331 8.58 -15.09 13.89
CA GLY A 331 9.52 -15.93 14.64
C GLY A 331 10.97 -15.47 14.62
N TYR A 332 11.25 -14.21 14.24
CA TYR A 332 12.59 -13.64 14.31
C TYR A 332 12.87 -13.05 15.70
N GLU A 333 14.02 -13.40 16.28
CA GLU A 333 14.42 -12.90 17.60
C GLU A 333 14.94 -11.46 17.52
N LEU A 334 14.43 -10.61 18.41
CA LEU A 334 14.84 -9.22 18.57
C LEU A 334 15.09 -8.91 20.04
N GLU A 335 16.20 -8.23 20.34
CA GLU A 335 16.48 -7.66 21.65
C GLU A 335 16.03 -6.19 21.70
N GLY A 336 15.45 -5.76 22.82
CA GLY A 336 14.95 -4.39 23.01
C GLY A 336 13.71 -4.06 22.18
N GLY A 337 13.57 -2.81 21.76
CA GLY A 337 12.39 -2.25 21.09
C GLY A 337 11.34 -1.76 22.09
N TYR A 338 10.22 -1.25 21.58
CA TYR A 338 9.20 -0.56 22.38
C TYR A 338 8.91 -1.25 23.73
N PRO A 339 8.97 -0.53 24.86
CA PRO A 339 9.10 0.92 24.99
C PRO A 339 10.56 1.45 25.00
N GLU A 340 11.56 0.59 24.81
CA GLU A 340 12.97 0.98 24.74
C GLU A 340 13.31 1.57 23.36
N ALA A 341 14.20 2.57 23.35
CA ALA A 341 14.61 3.27 22.13
C ALA A 341 15.64 2.49 21.28
N VAL A 342 16.17 1.39 21.80
CA VAL A 342 17.15 0.54 21.11
C VAL A 342 16.48 -0.75 20.70
N VAL A 343 16.63 -1.14 19.44
CA VAL A 343 16.31 -2.48 18.94
C VAL A 343 17.55 -3.11 18.33
N THR A 344 17.77 -4.38 18.63
CA THR A 344 18.90 -5.17 18.14
C THR A 344 18.42 -6.48 17.51
N LEU A 345 19.09 -6.90 16.44
CA LEU A 345 18.98 -8.23 15.88
C LEU A 345 20.34 -8.78 15.44
N PHE A 346 20.39 -10.10 15.26
CA PHE A 346 21.53 -10.81 14.68
C PHE A 346 21.13 -11.35 13.30
N GLY A 347 21.99 -11.17 12.31
CA GLY A 347 21.72 -11.66 10.96
C GLY A 347 21.87 -13.18 10.83
N GLY A 348 21.35 -13.73 9.75
CA GLY A 348 21.39 -15.17 9.45
C GLY A 348 20.26 -16.00 10.08
N GLY A 349 19.26 -15.33 10.67
CA GLY A 349 18.05 -15.99 11.18
C GLY A 349 17.12 -16.48 10.06
N SER A 350 15.92 -16.92 10.45
CA SER A 350 14.89 -17.37 9.49
C SER A 350 13.51 -16.87 9.89
N LEU A 351 12.68 -16.55 8.90
CA LEU A 351 11.28 -16.19 9.09
C LEU A 351 10.38 -17.41 8.82
N GLN A 352 9.35 -17.59 9.64
CA GLN A 352 8.34 -18.64 9.50
C GLN A 352 7.01 -18.02 9.07
N ALA A 353 6.37 -18.63 8.07
CA ALA A 353 5.11 -18.11 7.55
C ALA A 353 4.00 -18.22 8.61
N THR A 354 3.08 -17.25 8.58
CA THR A 354 2.00 -17.15 9.57
C THR A 354 0.72 -16.56 8.94
N SER A 355 -0.35 -16.47 9.72
CA SER A 355 -1.55 -15.73 9.33
C SER A 355 -1.50 -14.32 9.93
N ILE A 356 -1.84 -13.33 9.11
CA ILE A 356 -1.84 -11.91 9.47
C ILE A 356 -3.24 -11.37 9.22
N ASP A 357 -3.88 -10.84 10.25
CA ASP A 357 -5.08 -10.04 10.08
C ASP A 357 -4.67 -8.57 10.27
N VAL A 358 -4.70 -7.83 9.16
CA VAL A 358 -4.26 -6.44 9.10
C VAL A 358 -5.31 -5.56 9.78
N PRO A 359 -4.94 -4.84 10.86
CA PRO A 359 -5.84 -3.91 11.53
C PRO A 359 -6.32 -2.81 10.60
N ALA A 360 -7.48 -2.24 10.88
CA ALA A 360 -7.94 -1.03 10.20
C ALA A 360 -6.99 0.14 10.52
N ASP A 361 -6.60 0.92 9.51
CA ASP A 361 -5.58 1.96 9.64
C ASP A 361 -6.07 3.10 10.53
N ILE A 362 -5.34 3.40 11.60
CA ILE A 362 -5.63 4.54 12.47
C ILE A 362 -5.45 5.89 11.75
N SER A 363 -4.56 5.98 10.76
CA SER A 363 -4.45 7.17 9.91
C SER A 363 -5.73 7.43 9.10
N SER A 364 -6.35 6.36 8.59
CA SER A 364 -7.62 6.43 7.87
C SER A 364 -8.78 6.68 8.84
N ALA A 365 -8.76 6.02 10.00
CA ALA A 365 -9.73 6.22 11.07
C ALA A 365 -9.72 7.66 11.59
N ALA A 366 -8.56 8.32 11.64
CA ALA A 366 -8.41 9.69 12.14
C ALA A 366 -9.36 10.69 11.48
N PHE A 367 -9.61 10.57 10.17
CA PHE A 367 -10.56 11.43 9.47
C PHE A 367 -11.97 11.30 10.04
N PHE A 368 -12.39 10.08 10.33
CA PHE A 368 -13.70 9.77 10.89
C PHE A 368 -13.79 10.05 12.40
N LEU A 369 -12.68 9.85 13.14
CA LEU A 369 -12.58 10.26 14.55
C LEU A 369 -12.82 11.77 14.67
N VAL A 370 -12.13 12.58 13.86
CA VAL A 370 -12.31 14.03 13.86
C VAL A 370 -13.70 14.41 13.36
N ALA A 371 -14.17 13.82 12.26
CA ALA A 371 -15.50 14.09 11.71
C ALA A 371 -16.61 13.91 12.76
N ALA A 372 -16.60 12.81 13.52
CA ALA A 372 -17.54 12.57 14.59
C ALA A 372 -17.34 13.51 15.79
N ALA A 373 -16.09 13.80 16.16
CA ALA A 373 -15.78 14.68 17.29
C ALA A 373 -16.27 16.12 17.05
N ILE A 374 -16.15 16.65 15.82
CA ILE A 374 -16.49 18.04 15.52
C ILE A 374 -17.97 18.24 15.14
N THR A 375 -18.71 17.20 14.76
CA THR A 375 -20.06 17.35 14.17
C THR A 375 -21.17 17.17 15.21
N PRO A 376 -21.98 18.19 15.54
CA PRO A 376 -23.03 18.09 16.55
C PRO A 376 -24.00 16.92 16.31
N GLY A 377 -24.32 16.17 17.37
CA GLY A 377 -25.24 15.04 17.31
C GLY A 377 -24.64 13.73 16.76
N SER A 378 -23.32 13.69 16.52
CA SER A 378 -22.64 12.52 15.97
C SER A 378 -22.29 11.45 17.00
N GLU A 379 -22.38 10.20 16.58
CA GLU A 379 -21.92 9.01 17.29
C GLU A 379 -21.49 7.95 16.27
N LEU A 380 -20.20 7.65 16.22
CA LEU A 380 -19.61 6.74 15.25
C LEU A 380 -18.80 5.64 15.94
N ILE A 381 -18.97 4.41 15.47
CA ILE A 381 -18.15 3.27 15.87
C ILE A 381 -17.20 2.91 14.73
N LEU A 382 -15.89 2.99 14.98
CA LEU A 382 -14.85 2.52 14.07
C LEU A 382 -14.36 1.16 14.54
N GLN A 383 -14.61 0.13 13.75
CA GLN A 383 -14.31 -1.24 14.15
C GLN A 383 -12.87 -1.62 13.82
N HIS A 384 -12.29 -2.42 14.73
CA HIS A 384 -11.04 -3.13 14.49
C HIS A 384 -9.87 -2.21 14.10
N VAL A 385 -9.79 -1.03 14.70
CA VAL A 385 -8.74 -0.04 14.48
C VAL A 385 -7.46 -0.49 15.18
N GLY A 386 -6.31 -0.39 14.50
CA GLY A 386 -5.01 -0.59 15.11
C GLY A 386 -4.75 0.46 16.17
N VAL A 387 -4.60 0.05 17.44
CA VAL A 387 -4.35 0.92 18.59
C VAL A 387 -2.93 0.73 19.13
N ASN A 388 -1.98 0.51 18.22
CA ASN A 388 -0.56 0.44 18.56
C ASN A 388 -0.14 1.74 19.28
N PRO A 389 0.44 1.67 20.49
CA PRO A 389 0.82 2.86 21.26
C PRO A 389 1.71 3.85 20.51
N THR A 390 2.46 3.37 19.51
CA THR A 390 3.32 4.20 18.65
C THR A 390 2.56 4.93 17.52
N ARG A 391 1.24 4.76 17.46
CA ARG A 391 0.32 5.32 16.45
C ARG A 391 -0.91 6.03 17.05
N THR A 392 -1.19 5.85 18.34
CA THR A 392 -2.40 6.37 18.99
C THR A 392 -2.30 7.83 19.42
N GLY A 393 -1.28 8.57 18.97
CA GLY A 393 -1.09 9.98 19.34
C GLY A 393 -2.29 10.86 19.00
N ILE A 394 -2.99 10.58 17.89
CA ILE A 394 -4.24 11.29 17.54
C ILE A 394 -5.37 11.07 18.58
N ILE A 395 -5.50 9.86 19.14
CA ILE A 395 -6.53 9.56 20.15
C ILE A 395 -6.21 10.35 21.42
N GLU A 396 -4.94 10.37 21.81
CA GLU A 396 -4.47 11.10 22.98
C GLU A 396 -4.69 12.61 22.82
N LEU A 397 -4.27 13.20 21.69
CA LEU A 397 -4.45 14.63 21.42
C LEU A 397 -5.93 15.01 21.36
N LEU A 398 -6.78 14.22 20.69
CA LEU A 398 -8.22 14.48 20.67
C LEU A 398 -8.83 14.42 22.07
N ARG A 399 -8.43 13.47 22.93
CA ARG A 399 -8.87 13.41 24.33
C ARG A 399 -8.42 14.62 25.13
N GLN A 400 -7.18 15.08 24.94
CA GLN A 400 -6.68 16.32 25.56
C GLN A 400 -7.48 17.55 25.11
N MET A 401 -7.92 17.59 23.86
CA MET A 401 -8.85 18.60 23.34
C MET A 401 -10.28 18.44 23.89
N GLY A 402 -10.61 17.36 24.59
CA GLY A 402 -11.94 17.11 25.17
C GLY A 402 -12.85 16.21 24.34
N ALA A 403 -12.33 15.51 23.33
CA ALA A 403 -13.08 14.53 22.54
C ALA A 403 -13.54 13.34 23.42
N ARG A 404 -14.77 12.86 23.18
CA ARG A 404 -15.30 11.66 23.84
C ARG A 404 -15.03 10.43 22.99
N ILE A 405 -13.95 9.72 23.33
CA ILE A 405 -13.50 8.51 22.61
C ILE A 405 -13.41 7.35 23.61
N ASP A 406 -14.33 6.38 23.48
CA ASP A 406 -14.31 5.12 24.21
C ASP A 406 -13.61 4.04 23.40
N VAL A 407 -12.83 3.20 24.09
CA VAL A 407 -12.12 2.05 23.51
C VAL A 407 -12.78 0.79 24.04
N SER A 408 -13.09 -0.16 23.16
CA SER A 408 -13.73 -1.42 23.51
C SER A 408 -13.22 -2.56 22.62
N ASN A 409 -13.54 -3.81 22.94
CA ASN A 409 -13.12 -4.99 22.17
C ASN A 409 -11.60 -5.07 21.91
N GLU A 410 -10.81 -4.64 22.90
CA GLU A 410 -9.35 -4.70 22.84
C GLU A 410 -8.86 -6.14 22.73
N LYS A 411 -8.02 -6.40 21.74
CA LYS A 411 -7.38 -7.71 21.51
C LYS A 411 -6.05 -7.54 20.80
N GLU A 412 -5.23 -8.58 20.80
CA GLU A 412 -4.00 -8.63 20.01
C GLU A 412 -4.19 -9.55 18.80
N VAL A 413 -3.77 -9.09 17.63
CA VAL A 413 -3.91 -9.79 16.35
C VAL A 413 -2.60 -9.67 15.59
N GLY A 414 -1.92 -10.81 15.36
CA GLY A 414 -0.62 -10.81 14.67
C GLY A 414 0.46 -9.98 15.36
N GLY A 415 0.38 -9.80 16.70
CA GLY A 415 1.28 -8.96 17.48
C GLY A 415 0.92 -7.46 17.51
N GLU A 416 -0.15 -7.06 16.82
CA GLU A 416 -0.67 -5.68 16.82
C GLU A 416 -1.90 -5.57 17.72
N PRO A 417 -1.96 -4.57 18.62
CA PRO A 417 -3.15 -4.34 19.42
C PRO A 417 -4.22 -3.65 18.57
N VAL A 418 -5.46 -4.11 18.69
CA VAL A 418 -6.61 -3.61 17.94
C VAL A 418 -7.80 -3.40 18.87
N ALA A 419 -8.66 -2.44 18.54
CA ALA A 419 -9.86 -2.13 19.32
C ALA A 419 -10.96 -1.51 18.44
N ASP A 420 -12.19 -1.52 18.95
CA ASP A 420 -13.27 -0.71 18.42
C ASP A 420 -13.27 0.65 19.13
N LEU A 421 -13.31 1.74 18.35
CA LEU A 421 -13.33 3.11 18.85
C LEU A 421 -14.72 3.71 18.68
N THR A 422 -15.35 4.11 19.78
CA THR A 422 -16.62 4.85 19.73
C THR A 422 -16.35 6.32 19.99
N VAL A 423 -16.66 7.18 19.01
CA VAL A 423 -16.50 8.63 19.12
C VAL A 423 -17.85 9.31 19.14
N ARG A 424 -18.01 10.26 20.06
CA ARG A 424 -19.19 11.11 20.15
C ARG A 424 -18.80 12.56 20.08
N TYR A 425 -19.72 13.37 19.54
CA TYR A 425 -19.57 14.81 19.56
C TYR A 425 -19.29 15.34 20.97
N SER A 426 -18.32 16.24 21.08
CA SER A 426 -18.11 17.10 22.23
C SER A 426 -17.49 18.42 21.78
N SER A 427 -17.72 19.49 22.56
CA SER A 427 -17.00 20.75 22.36
C SER A 427 -15.51 20.52 22.64
N LEU A 428 -14.68 20.87 21.65
CA LEU A 428 -13.22 20.77 21.77
C LEU A 428 -12.63 22.07 22.28
N GLN A 429 -11.46 22.00 22.92
CA GLN A 429 -10.66 23.14 23.38
C GLN A 429 -9.28 23.09 22.72
N GLY A 430 -8.72 24.26 22.46
CA GLY A 430 -7.35 24.38 21.95
C GLY A 430 -6.31 23.93 22.98
N ILE A 431 -5.21 23.35 22.50
CA ILE A 431 -4.14 22.78 23.34
C ILE A 431 -2.74 23.16 22.85
N GLU A 432 -1.74 23.08 23.74
CA GLU A 432 -0.33 23.06 23.33
C GLU A 432 0.11 21.61 23.18
N ILE A 433 0.55 21.23 21.97
CA ILE A 433 0.88 19.85 21.65
C ILE A 433 2.28 19.53 22.17
N ASP A 434 2.39 18.49 23.00
CA ASP A 434 3.67 17.98 23.48
C ASP A 434 4.51 17.47 22.30
N PRO A 435 5.74 17.99 22.09
CA PRO A 435 6.67 17.50 21.07
C PRO A 435 6.88 15.97 21.08
N ALA A 436 6.75 15.30 22.24
CA ALA A 436 6.87 13.86 22.34
C ALA A 436 5.76 13.09 21.58
N LEU A 437 4.61 13.71 21.34
CA LEU A 437 3.49 13.12 20.59
C LEU A 437 3.60 13.36 19.08
N VAL A 438 4.51 14.22 18.62
CA VAL A 438 4.68 14.56 17.20
C VAL A 438 5.06 13.33 16.36
N PRO A 439 6.06 12.50 16.73
CA PRO A 439 6.40 11.31 15.96
C PRO A 439 5.25 10.29 15.88
N LEU A 440 4.38 10.27 16.90
CA LEU A 440 3.25 9.34 17.03
C LEU A 440 2.00 9.79 16.25
N THR A 441 1.97 11.06 15.82
CA THR A 441 0.80 11.71 15.19
C THR A 441 1.14 12.40 13.87
N ILE A 442 2.35 12.18 13.34
CA ILE A 442 2.93 12.97 12.25
C ILE A 442 2.07 12.99 10.98
N ASP A 443 1.26 11.96 10.77
CA ASP A 443 0.45 11.77 9.58
C ASP A 443 -0.99 12.25 9.79
N GLU A 444 -1.42 12.48 11.03
CA GLU A 444 -2.79 12.88 11.41
C GLU A 444 -2.93 14.38 11.63
N PHE A 445 -1.81 15.13 11.67
CA PHE A 445 -1.83 16.59 11.83
C PHE A 445 -2.74 17.34 10.85
N PRO A 446 -2.80 17.01 9.54
CA PRO A 446 -3.73 17.69 8.62
C PRO A 446 -5.18 17.71 9.12
N VAL A 447 -5.70 16.56 9.59
CA VAL A 447 -7.08 16.51 10.09
C VAL A 447 -7.20 17.00 11.54
N LEU A 448 -6.14 16.88 12.35
CA LEU A 448 -6.10 17.50 13.67
C LEU A 448 -6.16 19.03 13.59
N PHE A 449 -5.59 19.65 12.55
CA PHE A 449 -5.72 21.10 12.33
C PHE A 449 -7.15 21.53 12.02
N VAL A 450 -7.94 20.67 11.37
CA VAL A 450 -9.38 20.87 11.19
C VAL A 450 -10.11 20.77 12.53
N ALA A 451 -9.74 19.81 13.38
CA ALA A 451 -10.25 19.74 14.75
C ALA A 451 -9.91 21.00 15.56
N ALA A 452 -8.66 21.50 15.43
CA ALA A 452 -8.19 22.71 16.09
C ALA A 452 -8.94 23.97 15.62
N ALA A 453 -9.22 24.11 14.32
CA ALA A 453 -10.04 25.20 13.78
C ALA A 453 -11.48 25.19 14.33
N CYS A 454 -12.00 24.00 14.67
CA CYS A 454 -13.33 23.83 15.28
C CYS A 454 -13.33 23.93 16.81
N ALA A 455 -12.17 23.96 17.47
CA ALA A 455 -12.04 23.97 18.91
C ALA A 455 -12.10 25.40 19.47
N ASP A 456 -12.58 25.59 20.70
CA ASP A 456 -12.54 26.90 21.34
C ASP A 456 -11.11 27.22 21.79
N GLY A 457 -10.59 28.37 21.36
CA GLY A 457 -9.27 28.86 21.76
C GLY A 457 -8.12 28.40 20.85
N ARG A 458 -6.89 28.53 21.37
CA ARG A 458 -5.65 28.41 20.60
C ARG A 458 -5.09 26.99 20.64
N THR A 459 -4.73 26.44 19.48
CA THR A 459 -3.89 25.23 19.38
C THR A 459 -2.51 25.55 18.83
N VAL A 460 -1.44 24.99 19.42
CA VAL A 460 -0.04 25.23 18.99
C VAL A 460 0.69 23.91 18.76
N LEU A 461 1.29 23.77 17.58
CA LEU A 461 2.22 22.71 17.22
C LEU A 461 3.64 23.29 17.03
N ARG A 462 4.64 22.59 17.57
CA ARG A 462 6.09 22.83 17.43
C ARG A 462 6.85 21.53 17.23
N GLY A 463 8.09 21.59 16.74
CA GLY A 463 8.95 20.41 16.51
C GLY A 463 8.46 19.43 15.44
N ALA A 464 7.73 19.93 14.43
CA ALA A 464 7.10 19.14 13.38
C ALA A 464 7.65 19.46 11.97
N GLU A 465 8.95 19.77 11.85
CA GLU A 465 9.64 20.09 10.59
C GLU A 465 9.45 18.99 9.52
N GLU A 466 9.33 17.72 9.94
CA GLU A 466 9.14 16.57 9.05
C GLU A 466 7.82 16.65 8.25
N LEU A 467 6.84 17.46 8.66
CA LEU A 467 5.62 17.73 7.87
C LEU A 467 5.91 18.47 6.55
N ARG A 468 7.01 19.21 6.47
CA ARG A 468 7.36 20.02 5.29
C ARG A 468 7.96 19.18 4.15
N VAL A 469 8.39 17.95 4.44
CA VAL A 469 9.10 17.05 3.51
C VAL A 469 8.31 15.75 3.24
N LYS A 470 6.97 15.83 3.35
CA LYS A 470 6.06 14.71 3.06
C LYS A 470 5.78 14.61 1.56
N GLU A 471 4.52 14.40 1.18
CA GLU A 471 4.07 14.36 -0.20
C GLU A 471 3.94 15.79 -0.75
N SER A 472 3.61 16.73 0.14
CA SER A 472 3.72 18.19 -0.02
C SER A 472 4.29 18.82 1.27
N ASP A 473 4.45 20.15 1.29
CA ASP A 473 4.60 20.88 2.54
C ASP A 473 3.24 20.97 3.24
N ARG A 474 2.98 20.01 4.14
CA ARG A 474 1.67 19.90 4.81
C ARG A 474 1.37 21.05 5.76
N ILE A 475 2.38 21.79 6.24
CA ILE A 475 2.15 22.95 7.10
C ILE A 475 1.61 24.09 6.25
N GLU A 476 2.29 24.43 5.15
CA GLU A 476 1.84 25.53 4.29
C GLU A 476 0.52 25.21 3.60
N ALA A 477 0.36 24.02 3.04
CA ALA A 477 -0.85 23.68 2.32
C ALA A 477 -2.09 23.65 3.23
N MET A 478 -1.96 23.18 4.48
CA MET A 478 -3.04 23.31 5.47
C MET A 478 -3.27 24.76 5.90
N ALA A 479 -2.21 25.56 6.06
CA ALA A 479 -2.32 26.97 6.41
C ALA A 479 -3.03 27.79 5.33
N GLU A 480 -2.73 27.55 4.05
CA GLU A 480 -3.38 28.21 2.92
C GLU A 480 -4.86 27.85 2.84
N GLY A 481 -5.19 26.55 2.90
CA GLY A 481 -6.60 26.13 2.88
C GLY A 481 -7.40 26.62 4.09
N LEU A 482 -6.85 26.57 5.30
CA LEU A 482 -7.53 27.08 6.50
C LEU A 482 -7.71 28.61 6.46
N LYS A 483 -6.73 29.37 5.95
CA LYS A 483 -6.89 30.82 5.70
C LYS A 483 -8.01 31.10 4.71
N THR A 484 -8.13 30.31 3.63
CA THR A 484 -9.24 30.41 2.67
C THR A 484 -10.59 30.18 3.35
N LEU A 485 -10.66 29.28 4.34
CA LEU A 485 -11.84 29.05 5.17
C LEU A 485 -12.04 30.10 6.28
N GLY A 486 -11.24 31.17 6.32
CA GLY A 486 -11.40 32.28 7.26
C GLY A 486 -10.80 32.05 8.65
N ILE A 487 -9.92 31.05 8.80
CA ILE A 487 -9.27 30.76 10.09
C ILE A 487 -8.02 31.62 10.27
N GLU A 488 -7.90 32.26 11.44
CA GLU A 488 -6.69 32.97 11.84
C GLU A 488 -5.62 31.97 12.30
N LEU A 489 -4.42 32.08 11.72
CA LEU A 489 -3.31 31.19 12.02
C LEU A 489 -1.96 31.84 11.71
N GLU A 490 -0.92 31.25 12.27
CA GLU A 490 0.48 31.64 12.06
C GLU A 490 1.33 30.39 11.84
N THR A 491 2.07 30.34 10.73
CA THR A 491 3.00 29.25 10.45
C THR A 491 4.39 29.56 11.03
N PHE A 492 5.07 28.51 11.46
CA PHE A 492 6.44 28.54 11.92
C PHE A 492 7.28 27.57 11.10
N ALA A 493 8.61 27.69 11.16
CA ALA A 493 9.49 26.73 10.50
C ALA A 493 9.22 25.27 10.96
N ASP A 494 8.86 25.10 12.24
CA ASP A 494 8.67 23.83 12.91
C ASP A 494 7.22 23.52 13.31
N GLY A 495 6.23 24.26 12.80
CA GLY A 495 4.84 24.01 13.18
C GLY A 495 3.87 25.11 12.79
N ILE A 496 2.76 25.18 13.52
CA ILE A 496 1.63 26.08 13.23
C ILE A 496 0.87 26.41 14.51
N ARG A 497 0.38 27.65 14.61
CA ARG A 497 -0.59 28.10 15.61
C ARG A 497 -1.93 28.37 14.92
N ILE A 498 -3.03 27.84 15.46
CA ILE A 498 -4.38 27.97 14.92
C ILE A 498 -5.29 28.56 16.00
N GLU A 499 -6.00 29.64 15.68
CA GLU A 499 -7.05 30.22 16.52
C GLU A 499 -8.41 29.64 16.10
N GLY A 500 -8.99 28.80 16.95
CA GLY A 500 -10.24 28.10 16.66
C GLY A 500 -11.50 28.81 17.19
N GLY A 501 -12.67 28.27 16.84
CA GLY A 501 -13.96 28.69 17.38
C GLY A 501 -14.62 29.85 16.62
N THR A 502 -14.02 30.31 15.53
CA THR A 502 -14.56 31.39 14.67
C THR A 502 -15.57 30.90 13.63
N GLY A 503 -15.65 29.58 13.42
CA GLY A 503 -16.44 28.95 12.36
C GLY A 503 -15.68 28.85 11.03
N LEU A 504 -16.02 27.87 10.21
CA LEU A 504 -15.40 27.64 8.91
C LEU A 504 -16.24 28.27 7.79
N GLY A 505 -15.61 29.02 6.91
CA GLY A 505 -16.18 29.56 5.68
C GLY A 505 -16.36 28.49 4.60
N GLY A 506 -16.26 28.90 3.34
CA GLY A 506 -16.15 28.01 2.17
C GLY A 506 -15.14 28.60 1.18
N GLY A 507 -14.88 27.90 0.08
CA GLY A 507 -13.92 28.35 -0.93
C GLY A 507 -13.30 27.22 -1.72
N ILE A 508 -12.31 27.57 -2.56
CA ILE A 508 -11.55 26.62 -3.38
C ILE A 508 -10.20 26.37 -2.71
N ILE A 509 -9.86 25.11 -2.48
CA ILE A 509 -8.65 24.68 -1.79
C ILE A 509 -7.88 23.74 -2.70
N ASP A 510 -6.57 23.95 -2.85
CA ASP A 510 -5.70 23.00 -3.53
C ASP A 510 -5.16 21.97 -2.53
N SER A 511 -5.35 20.68 -2.80
CA SER A 511 -4.73 19.63 -1.99
C SER A 511 -3.23 19.46 -2.28
N HIS A 512 -2.73 20.09 -3.35
CA HIS A 512 -1.39 19.91 -3.91
C HIS A 512 -1.07 18.44 -4.23
N GLY A 513 -2.10 17.65 -4.54
CA GLY A 513 -1.99 16.21 -4.73
C GLY A 513 -1.71 15.42 -3.45
N ASP A 514 -1.80 16.02 -2.26
CA ASP A 514 -1.68 15.31 -0.98
C ASP A 514 -3.05 14.81 -0.50
N HIS A 515 -3.22 13.49 -0.53
CA HIS A 515 -4.44 12.81 -0.12
C HIS A 515 -4.92 13.19 1.29
N ARG A 516 -4.00 13.47 2.23
CA ARG A 516 -4.37 13.80 3.61
C ARG A 516 -4.93 15.21 3.72
N ILE A 517 -4.46 16.11 2.88
CA ILE A 517 -4.97 17.48 2.79
C ILE A 517 -6.37 17.45 2.18
N ALA A 518 -6.56 16.70 1.09
CA ALA A 518 -7.87 16.52 0.48
C ALA A 518 -8.90 15.93 1.46
N MET A 519 -8.56 14.84 2.14
CA MET A 519 -9.47 14.22 3.13
C MET A 519 -9.71 15.11 4.36
N ALA A 520 -8.70 15.86 4.81
CA ALA A 520 -8.87 16.80 5.93
C ALA A 520 -9.89 17.90 5.58
N PHE A 521 -9.76 18.53 4.42
CA PHE A 521 -10.72 19.57 4.01
C PHE A 521 -12.10 19.00 3.65
N ALA A 522 -12.20 17.73 3.24
CA ALA A 522 -13.49 17.06 3.14
C ALA A 522 -14.19 16.95 4.50
N VAL A 523 -13.44 16.63 5.56
CA VAL A 523 -13.95 16.64 6.95
C VAL A 523 -14.33 18.06 7.40
N ALA A 524 -13.59 19.08 6.99
CA ALA A 524 -13.90 20.48 7.33
C ALA A 524 -15.29 20.93 6.84
N GLY A 525 -15.77 20.38 5.73
CA GLY A 525 -17.10 20.67 5.17
C GLY A 525 -18.27 20.41 6.13
N LEU A 526 -18.11 19.49 7.09
CA LEU A 526 -19.12 19.22 8.11
C LEU A 526 -19.43 20.43 9.00
N ARG A 527 -18.46 21.34 9.14
CA ARG A 527 -18.56 22.54 9.98
C ARG A 527 -18.44 23.84 9.16
N ALA A 528 -18.35 23.72 7.84
CA ALA A 528 -18.35 24.84 6.91
C ALA A 528 -19.72 25.51 6.82
N SER A 529 -19.71 26.82 6.63
CA SER A 529 -20.91 27.65 6.40
C SER A 529 -21.26 27.80 4.90
N ALA A 530 -20.33 27.44 4.02
CA ALA A 530 -20.48 27.45 2.57
C ALA A 530 -19.77 26.23 1.96
N GLU A 531 -19.97 26.02 0.66
CA GLU A 531 -19.35 24.94 -0.10
C GLU A 531 -17.82 25.03 -0.10
N ILE A 532 -17.16 23.87 -0.05
CA ILE A 532 -15.72 23.74 -0.25
C ILE A 532 -15.48 22.93 -1.51
N GLU A 533 -14.74 23.50 -2.45
CA GLU A 533 -14.22 22.77 -3.62
C GLU A 533 -12.74 22.45 -3.35
N ILE A 534 -12.37 21.18 -3.47
CA ILE A 534 -11.03 20.68 -3.19
C ILE A 534 -10.46 20.16 -4.50
N LEU A 535 -9.38 20.78 -4.97
CA LEU A 535 -8.72 20.43 -6.22
C LEU A 535 -7.72 19.30 -6.00
N ASN A 536 -7.39 18.59 -7.09
CA ASN A 536 -6.30 17.61 -7.16
C ASN A 536 -6.46 16.37 -6.25
N CYS A 537 -7.68 15.85 -6.09
CA CYS A 537 -8.01 14.76 -5.18
C CYS A 537 -7.68 13.34 -5.68
N GLN A 538 -7.10 13.17 -6.88
CA GLN A 538 -6.87 11.86 -7.50
C GLN A 538 -6.02 10.91 -6.63
N ASN A 539 -5.12 11.47 -5.82
CA ASN A 539 -4.26 10.69 -4.94
C ASN A 539 -4.98 10.16 -3.68
N VAL A 540 -6.24 10.55 -3.42
CA VAL A 540 -7.00 9.97 -2.31
C VAL A 540 -7.19 8.47 -2.50
N ALA A 541 -7.51 8.04 -3.73
CA ALA A 541 -7.73 6.62 -4.02
C ALA A 541 -6.45 5.77 -3.90
N THR A 542 -5.25 6.36 -3.98
CA THR A 542 -3.99 5.61 -3.88
C THR A 542 -3.72 5.16 -2.44
N SER A 543 -4.21 5.93 -1.45
CA SER A 543 -4.02 5.69 -0.01
C SER A 543 -5.29 5.16 0.66
N PHE A 544 -6.47 5.64 0.25
CA PHE A 544 -7.78 5.27 0.78
C PHE A 544 -8.83 5.13 -0.35
N PRO A 545 -8.80 4.03 -1.14
CA PRO A 545 -9.72 3.79 -2.26
C PRO A 545 -11.22 3.92 -1.93
N GLY A 546 -11.63 3.58 -0.70
CA GLY A 546 -13.02 3.61 -0.24
C GLY A 546 -13.45 4.89 0.50
N PHE A 547 -12.63 5.96 0.49
CA PHE A 547 -12.88 7.13 1.32
C PHE A 547 -14.24 7.78 1.04
N VAL A 548 -14.53 8.12 -0.22
CA VAL A 548 -15.77 8.82 -0.61
C VAL A 548 -17.01 7.99 -0.27
N SER A 549 -16.97 6.68 -0.55
CA SER A 549 -18.08 5.78 -0.22
C SER A 549 -18.33 5.68 1.28
N GLN A 550 -17.27 5.54 2.10
CA GLN A 550 -17.41 5.43 3.55
C GLN A 550 -17.79 6.76 4.19
N ALA A 551 -17.25 7.88 3.69
CA ALA A 551 -17.64 9.22 4.08
C ALA A 551 -19.14 9.45 3.82
N THR A 552 -19.63 9.07 2.64
CA THR A 552 -21.05 9.15 2.28
C THR A 552 -21.92 8.24 3.14
N GLU A 553 -21.47 7.01 3.42
CA GLU A 553 -22.16 6.04 4.28
C GLU A 553 -22.43 6.59 5.69
N VAL A 554 -21.47 7.30 6.28
CA VAL A 554 -21.62 7.87 7.63
C VAL A 554 -22.30 9.24 7.64
N GLY A 555 -22.45 9.89 6.48
CA GLY A 555 -23.23 11.12 6.29
C GLY A 555 -22.47 12.38 5.89
N LEU A 556 -21.20 12.28 5.44
CA LEU A 556 -20.49 13.38 4.75
C LEU A 556 -20.97 13.45 3.29
N LYS A 557 -21.28 14.66 2.82
CA LYS A 557 -21.76 14.89 1.45
C LYS A 557 -20.61 15.30 0.55
N ILE A 558 -20.06 14.33 -0.18
CA ILE A 558 -18.96 14.51 -1.12
C ILE A 558 -19.47 14.22 -2.53
N GLU A 559 -19.33 15.18 -3.44
CA GLU A 559 -19.55 15.00 -4.87
C GLU A 559 -18.19 14.97 -5.59
N GLU A 560 -17.91 13.90 -6.33
CA GLU A 560 -16.72 13.81 -7.19
C GLU A 560 -16.99 14.53 -8.51
N LEU A 561 -16.14 15.51 -8.82
CA LEU A 561 -16.17 16.27 -10.06
C LEU A 561 -15.16 15.66 -11.04
N SER A 562 -15.59 15.46 -12.28
CA SER A 562 -14.69 15.14 -13.40
C SER A 562 -14.28 16.45 -14.04
N ASP A 563 -12.99 16.81 -13.97
CA ASP A 563 -12.48 18.05 -14.57
C ASP A 563 -12.29 17.96 -16.09
#